data_AF-A0A8H4F6I2-F1
#
_entry.id   AF-A0A8H4F6I2-F1
#
_cell.length_a   1.000
_cell.length_b   1.000
_cell.length_c   1.000
_cell.angle_alpha   90.00
_cell.angle_beta   90.00
_cell.angle_gamma   90.00
#
_symmetry.space_group_name_H-M   'P 1'
#
loop_
_entity.id
_entity.type
_entity.pdbx_description
1 polymer ?
#
loop_
_entity_poly.entity_id
_entity_poly.type
_entity_poly.pdbx_seq_one_letter_code
_entity_poly.pdbx_strand_id
1 'polypeptide(L)'
;MYISNLSLCAVALFGAVASAATTLNQCTSGTTKFSEGLGDWTEERGLTNGWKITDQGLVMTLEAPKKIVRMTNSSDNNNPYNKYASPTSPNFIYSTLLHYGSVSFDLQAAGKAGAVTAAVLLAPGGDEIDFEMLGADHNKVQTNFFYGSNPIYGVNSADTEVNINTASGTHNYTVDWSPERIEFFVDGKLIRTVENKDDCDKNGDCTYPTHAA
;
A
#
# COMPACT_ATOMS: atom_id res chain seq x y z
N MET A 1 -6.43 -7.97 10.63
CA MET A 1 -5.84 -6.67 10.27
C MET A 1 -6.81 -5.59 10.70
N TYR A 2 -6.30 -4.49 11.21
CA TYR A 2 -7.10 -3.39 11.74
C TYR A 2 -6.53 -2.05 11.27
N ILE A 3 -7.40 -1.14 10.83
CA ILE A 3 -7.02 0.20 10.37
C ILE A 3 -7.81 1.24 11.17
N SER A 4 -7.15 2.11 11.92
CA SER A 4 -7.84 3.14 12.72
C SER A 4 -8.04 4.44 11.95
N ASN A 5 -6.99 4.97 11.35
CA ASN A 5 -7.04 6.19 10.55
C ASN A 5 -6.13 6.10 9.33
N LEU A 6 -6.48 6.90 8.32
CA LEU A 6 -5.59 7.26 7.23
C LEU A 6 -5.51 8.77 7.12
N SER A 7 -4.31 9.33 7.05
CA SER A 7 -4.11 10.74 6.70
C SER A 7 -3.47 10.85 5.32
N LEU A 8 -4.01 11.70 4.45
CA LEU A 8 -3.51 11.95 3.09
C LEU A 8 -3.20 13.43 2.93
N CYS A 9 -2.18 13.75 2.13
CA CYS A 9 -1.90 15.09 1.63
C CYS A 9 -1.66 15.00 0.12
N ALA A 10 -2.73 15.11 -0.70
CA ALA A 10 -2.68 14.88 -2.15
C ALA A 10 -2.72 16.19 -2.96
N VAL A 11 -1.88 16.31 -4.00
CA VAL A 11 -2.00 17.39 -5.00
C VAL A 11 -3.10 17.02 -6.02
N ALA A 12 -4.20 17.78 -6.04
CA ALA A 12 -5.32 17.51 -6.94
C ALA A 12 -5.07 18.02 -8.37
N LEU A 13 -5.36 17.19 -9.38
CA LEU A 13 -5.41 17.55 -10.80
C LEU A 13 -6.86 17.82 -11.24
N PHE A 14 -7.20 19.07 -11.52
CA PHE A 14 -8.45 19.39 -12.22
C PHE A 14 -8.20 19.44 -13.73
N GLY A 15 -8.87 18.57 -14.48
CA GLY A 15 -8.86 18.58 -15.94
C GLY A 15 -9.89 19.57 -16.52
N ALA A 16 -9.41 20.65 -17.13
CA ALA A 16 -10.04 21.29 -18.29
C ALA A 16 -9.01 22.19 -18.99
N VAL A 17 -8.88 22.02 -20.31
CA VAL A 17 -7.93 22.70 -21.17
C VAL A 17 -8.30 24.18 -21.33
N ALA A 18 -7.40 25.08 -20.95
CA ALA A 18 -6.97 26.30 -21.69
C ALA A 18 -6.58 27.47 -20.75
N SER A 19 -5.35 27.94 -20.95
CA SER A 19 -4.95 29.36 -20.86
C SER A 19 -5.31 30.13 -19.58
N ALA A 20 -4.56 29.86 -18.52
CA ALA A 20 -3.93 30.82 -17.60
C ALA A 20 -3.10 29.97 -16.65
N ALA A 21 -2.08 30.51 -16.00
CA ALA A 21 -1.33 29.77 -14.99
C ALA A 21 -2.27 29.36 -13.84
N THR A 22 -2.89 28.18 -13.96
CA THR A 22 -3.78 27.60 -12.95
C THR A 22 -2.92 26.85 -11.96
N THR A 23 -3.09 27.22 -10.70
CA THR A 23 -2.38 26.76 -9.51
C THR A 23 -2.30 25.23 -9.39
N LEU A 24 -1.20 24.64 -9.86
CA LEU A 24 -0.68 23.34 -9.40
C LEU A 24 -0.19 23.51 -7.95
N ASN A 25 -1.05 23.69 -6.95
CA ASN A 25 -0.53 24.00 -5.59
C ASN A 25 -1.47 23.85 -4.38
N GLN A 26 -2.60 23.14 -4.46
CA GLN A 26 -3.32 22.79 -3.23
C GLN A 26 -3.23 21.31 -2.95
N CYS A 27 -2.28 20.97 -2.07
CA CYS A 27 -2.38 19.78 -1.27
C CYS A 27 -3.69 19.81 -0.48
N THR A 28 -4.56 18.84 -0.73
CA THR A 28 -5.74 18.62 0.09
C THR A 28 -5.38 17.62 1.16
N SER A 29 -5.42 18.06 2.42
CA SER A 29 -5.31 17.16 3.55
C SER A 29 -6.64 16.47 3.79
N GLY A 30 -6.61 15.17 4.00
CA GLY A 30 -7.78 14.36 4.30
C GLY A 30 -7.48 13.39 5.42
N THR A 31 -8.51 13.04 6.20
CA THR A 31 -8.40 11.96 7.18
C THR A 31 -9.65 11.09 7.13
N THR A 32 -9.46 9.78 6.95
CA THR A 32 -10.53 8.81 7.16
C THR A 32 -10.40 8.23 8.56
N LYS A 33 -11.45 8.35 9.37
CA LYS A 33 -11.58 7.64 10.64
C LYS A 33 -12.50 6.44 10.44
N PHE A 34 -11.93 5.25 10.38
CA PHE A 34 -12.71 4.08 9.99
C PHE A 34 -13.79 3.69 11.02
N SER A 35 -13.68 4.18 12.26
CA SER A 35 -14.71 4.01 13.29
C SER A 35 -15.98 4.81 13.03
N GLU A 36 -15.90 5.84 12.18
CA GLU A 36 -17.03 6.70 11.79
C GLU A 36 -17.63 6.29 10.43
N GLY A 37 -16.93 5.47 9.65
CA GLY A 37 -17.36 5.01 8.33
C GLY A 37 -16.18 4.76 7.38
N LEU A 38 -16.48 4.31 6.15
CA LEU A 38 -15.44 4.08 5.14
C LEU A 38 -14.94 5.38 4.49
N GLY A 39 -15.65 6.49 4.63
CA GLY A 39 -15.36 7.70 3.86
C GLY A 39 -15.38 7.40 2.36
N ASP A 40 -14.29 7.75 1.68
CA ASP A 40 -14.10 7.55 0.24
C ASP A 40 -13.45 6.19 -0.11
N TRP A 41 -13.36 5.27 0.86
CA TRP A 41 -12.91 3.90 0.64
C TRP A 41 -14.06 2.99 0.21
N THR A 42 -13.79 2.13 -0.77
CA THR A 42 -14.74 1.11 -1.24
C THR A 42 -14.08 -0.27 -1.21
N GLU A 43 -14.83 -1.30 -0.78
CA GLU A 43 -14.37 -2.68 -0.92
C GLU A 43 -14.39 -3.07 -2.40
N GLU A 44 -13.23 -3.44 -2.93
CA GLU A 44 -12.96 -3.56 -4.37
C GLU A 44 -13.80 -4.65 -5.06
N ARG A 45 -14.13 -5.72 -4.34
CA ARG A 45 -14.73 -6.95 -4.90
C ARG A 45 -16.21 -7.11 -4.56
N GLY A 46 -16.80 -6.14 -3.87
CA GLY A 46 -18.17 -6.21 -3.35
C GLY A 46 -18.37 -7.31 -2.31
N LEU A 47 -17.33 -7.69 -1.56
CA LEU A 47 -17.45 -8.66 -0.47
C LEU A 47 -18.36 -8.12 0.62
N THR A 48 -19.29 -8.94 1.08
CA THR A 48 -20.22 -8.61 2.18
C THR A 48 -19.82 -9.25 3.51
N ASN A 49 -18.77 -10.06 3.50
CA ASN A 49 -18.19 -10.76 4.64
C ASN A 49 -16.66 -10.59 4.66
N GLY A 50 -16.04 -10.99 5.77
CA GLY A 50 -14.58 -10.87 5.93
C GLY A 50 -14.13 -9.47 6.35
N TRP A 51 -15.02 -8.49 6.50
CA TRP A 51 -14.71 -7.20 7.07
C TRP A 51 -15.88 -6.62 7.87
N LYS A 52 -15.59 -5.68 8.76
CA LYS A 52 -16.58 -4.89 9.49
C LYS A 52 -15.97 -3.59 9.99
N ILE A 53 -16.79 -2.57 10.15
CA ILE A 53 -16.45 -1.38 10.93
C ILE A 53 -16.78 -1.66 12.41
N THR A 54 -15.88 -1.29 13.30
CA THR A 54 -16.09 -1.27 14.75
C THR A 54 -15.82 0.11 15.32
N ASP A 55 -16.09 0.31 16.60
CA ASP A 55 -15.72 1.50 17.36
C ASP A 55 -14.21 1.81 17.33
N GLN A 56 -13.41 0.77 17.12
CA GLN A 56 -11.97 0.88 16.94
C GLN A 56 -11.65 1.31 15.49
N GLY A 57 -12.29 0.73 14.47
CA GLY A 57 -11.95 1.03 13.07
C GLY A 57 -12.36 -0.07 12.10
N LEU A 58 -11.72 -0.11 10.93
CA LEU A 58 -11.97 -1.12 9.91
C LEU A 58 -11.22 -2.40 10.28
N VAL A 59 -11.96 -3.47 10.55
CA VAL A 59 -11.41 -4.79 10.83
C VAL A 59 -11.55 -5.66 9.57
N MET A 60 -10.42 -6.11 9.05
CA MET A 60 -10.32 -7.02 7.92
C MET A 60 -9.84 -8.39 8.39
N THR A 61 -10.64 -9.40 8.06
CA THR A 61 -10.50 -10.79 8.50
C THR A 61 -10.12 -11.67 7.31
N LEU A 62 -8.86 -12.12 7.32
CA LEU A 62 -8.38 -13.17 6.43
C LEU A 62 -8.76 -14.53 7.05
N GLU A 63 -9.65 -15.26 6.41
CA GLU A 63 -10.02 -16.60 6.84
C GLU A 63 -9.00 -17.64 6.34
N ALA A 64 -8.73 -18.67 7.13
CA ALA A 64 -7.88 -19.75 6.65
C ALA A 64 -8.56 -20.49 5.48
N PRO A 65 -7.79 -20.96 4.48
CA PRO A 65 -8.35 -21.80 3.42
C PRO A 65 -8.94 -23.08 4.03
N LYS A 66 -10.10 -23.53 3.51
CA LYS A 66 -10.82 -24.72 4.02
C LYS A 66 -9.98 -25.99 4.02
N LYS A 67 -8.94 -26.05 3.18
CA LYS A 67 -8.00 -27.16 3.08
C LYS A 67 -6.62 -26.64 2.69
N ILE A 68 -5.59 -27.20 3.29
CA ILE A 68 -4.19 -26.95 2.91
C ILE A 68 -3.72 -28.10 2.01
N VAL A 69 -3.40 -27.80 0.76
CA VAL A 69 -2.74 -28.67 -0.21
C VAL A 69 -1.63 -27.85 -0.86
N ARG A 70 -0.39 -28.11 -0.45
CA ARG A 70 0.78 -27.44 -1.01
C ARG A 70 0.97 -27.85 -2.46
N MET A 71 1.11 -26.86 -3.32
CA MET A 71 1.43 -26.97 -4.74
C MET A 71 2.68 -26.14 -5.03
N THR A 72 3.24 -26.31 -6.23
CA THR A 72 4.34 -25.48 -6.75
C THR A 72 3.94 -24.95 -8.11
N ASN A 73 4.35 -23.72 -8.42
CA ASN A 73 4.09 -23.11 -9.72
C ASN A 73 5.33 -23.17 -10.61
N SER A 74 5.34 -24.05 -11.61
CA SER A 74 6.48 -24.19 -12.53
C SER A 74 6.76 -22.93 -13.37
N SER A 75 5.75 -22.06 -13.55
CA SER A 75 5.90 -20.78 -14.24
C SER A 75 6.46 -19.67 -13.35
N ASP A 76 6.59 -19.92 -12.04
CA ASP A 76 7.10 -18.96 -11.05
C ASP A 76 8.15 -19.65 -10.18
N ASN A 77 9.24 -20.12 -10.82
CA ASN A 77 10.40 -20.72 -10.15
C ASN A 77 10.08 -21.87 -9.16
N ASN A 78 8.98 -22.60 -9.39
CA ASN A 78 8.45 -23.62 -8.46
C ASN A 78 8.09 -23.07 -7.06
N ASN A 79 7.75 -21.79 -6.97
CA ASN A 79 7.29 -21.17 -5.72
C ASN A 79 6.10 -21.92 -5.14
N PRO A 80 6.12 -22.19 -3.82
CA PRO A 80 5.06 -22.94 -3.17
C PRO A 80 3.81 -22.06 -3.00
N TYR A 81 2.64 -22.63 -3.25
CA TYR A 81 1.35 -21.99 -2.95
C TYR A 81 0.36 -23.01 -2.40
N ASN A 82 -0.74 -22.53 -1.82
CA ASN A 82 -1.84 -23.39 -1.42
C ASN A 82 -2.86 -23.53 -2.56
N LYS A 83 -3.25 -24.75 -2.92
CA LYS A 83 -4.27 -25.01 -3.97
C LYS A 83 -5.58 -24.24 -3.73
N TYR A 84 -5.95 -24.06 -2.47
CA TYR A 84 -7.20 -23.41 -2.07
C TYR A 84 -6.88 -22.02 -1.50
N ALA A 85 -7.49 -20.98 -2.06
CA ALA A 85 -7.37 -19.63 -1.51
C ALA A 85 -8.18 -19.48 -0.22
N SER A 86 -7.92 -18.40 0.51
CA SER A 86 -8.82 -17.92 1.55
C SER A 86 -10.20 -17.61 0.93
N PRO A 87 -11.32 -17.94 1.60
CA PRO A 87 -12.64 -17.54 1.14
C PRO A 87 -12.89 -16.03 1.26
N THR A 88 -12.13 -15.32 2.10
CA THR A 88 -12.23 -13.86 2.30
C THR A 88 -10.86 -13.21 2.21
N SER A 89 -10.67 -12.36 1.21
CA SER A 89 -9.49 -11.50 1.07
C SER A 89 -9.98 -10.07 0.78
N PRO A 90 -10.52 -9.38 1.79
CA PRO A 90 -11.05 -8.04 1.60
C PRO A 90 -9.92 -7.11 1.15
N ASN A 91 -10.23 -6.26 0.17
CA ASN A 91 -9.36 -5.19 -0.32
C ASN A 91 -10.18 -3.91 -0.37
N PHE A 92 -9.59 -2.80 0.07
CA PHE A 92 -10.24 -1.50 0.00
C PHE A 92 -9.40 -0.59 -0.90
N ILE A 93 -10.09 0.17 -1.75
CA ILE A 93 -9.48 1.15 -2.64
C ILE A 93 -10.03 2.54 -2.31
N TYR A 94 -9.17 3.56 -2.37
CA TYR A 94 -9.58 4.95 -2.21
C TYR A 94 -10.05 5.52 -3.55
N SER A 95 -11.05 6.41 -3.54
CA SER A 95 -11.64 6.92 -4.78
C SER A 95 -10.81 7.97 -5.52
N THR A 96 -9.65 8.37 -4.99
CA THR A 96 -8.85 9.47 -5.55
C THR A 96 -7.38 9.13 -5.53
N LEU A 97 -6.68 9.46 -6.63
CA LEU A 97 -5.24 9.28 -6.74
C LEU A 97 -4.50 10.41 -6.01
N LEU A 98 -3.45 10.03 -5.31
CA LEU A 98 -2.42 10.89 -4.74
C LEU A 98 -1.35 11.12 -5.82
N HIS A 99 -0.95 12.37 -6.06
CA HIS A 99 0.23 12.68 -6.86
C HIS A 99 1.23 13.44 -6.01
N TYR A 100 2.23 12.71 -5.50
CA TYR A 100 3.16 13.19 -4.46
C TYR A 100 2.45 13.64 -3.17
N GLY A 101 3.25 13.96 -2.16
CA GLY A 101 2.82 14.33 -0.82
C GLY A 101 3.06 13.21 0.18
N SER A 102 2.21 13.14 1.21
CA SER A 102 2.38 12.15 2.27
C SER A 102 1.09 11.42 2.57
N VAL A 103 1.22 10.10 2.80
CA VAL A 103 0.12 9.23 3.20
C VAL A 103 0.53 8.37 4.39
N SER A 104 -0.33 8.32 5.40
CA SER A 104 -0.08 7.62 6.66
C SER A 104 -1.21 6.66 7.00
N PHE A 105 -0.90 5.38 7.14
CA PHE A 105 -1.83 4.34 7.55
C PHE A 105 -1.59 3.91 8.99
N ASP A 106 -2.60 3.99 9.84
CA ASP A 106 -2.55 3.41 11.18
C ASP A 106 -3.04 1.96 11.13
N LEU A 107 -2.12 0.99 11.15
CA LEU A 107 -2.40 -0.43 10.87
C LEU A 107 -1.96 -1.36 12.02
N GLN A 108 -2.70 -2.44 12.22
CA GLN A 108 -2.24 -3.65 12.87
C GLN A 108 -2.26 -4.81 11.86
N ALA A 109 -1.12 -5.42 11.60
CA ALA A 109 -0.96 -6.53 10.68
C ALA A 109 -1.62 -7.82 11.19
N ALA A 110 -1.95 -8.72 10.27
CA ALA A 110 -2.41 -10.06 10.61
C ALA A 110 -1.22 -10.94 11.08
N GLY A 111 -1.19 -11.35 12.35
CA GLY A 111 -0.07 -12.13 12.92
C GLY A 111 -0.05 -13.64 12.66
N LYS A 112 -0.64 -14.12 11.55
CA LYS A 112 -0.65 -15.55 11.20
C LYS A 112 0.25 -15.84 10.01
N ALA A 113 1.09 -16.86 10.12
CA ALA A 113 1.95 -17.29 9.02
C ALA A 113 1.14 -17.59 7.74
N GLY A 114 1.62 -17.08 6.61
CA GLY A 114 0.92 -17.14 5.33
C GLY A 114 -0.05 -15.98 5.07
N ALA A 115 -0.28 -15.09 6.04
CA ALA A 115 -0.96 -13.82 5.83
C ALA A 115 0.03 -12.73 5.42
N VAL A 116 -0.38 -11.87 4.50
CA VAL A 116 0.28 -10.60 4.18
C VAL A 116 -0.72 -9.48 4.46
N THR A 117 -0.25 -8.44 5.14
CA THR A 117 -0.96 -7.17 5.32
C THR A 117 -0.24 -6.15 4.47
N ALA A 118 -0.92 -5.56 3.48
CA ALA A 118 -0.32 -4.62 2.55
C ALA A 118 -1.03 -3.26 2.59
N ALA A 119 -0.25 -2.19 2.42
CA ALA A 119 -0.73 -0.84 2.17
C ALA A 119 -0.02 -0.32 0.92
N VAL A 120 -0.80 0.03 -0.10
CA VAL A 120 -0.30 0.18 -1.47
C VAL A 120 -0.84 1.48 -2.07
N LEU A 121 0.05 2.28 -2.67
CA LEU A 121 -0.29 3.32 -3.63
C LEU A 121 -0.10 2.71 -5.01
N LEU A 122 -1.12 2.74 -5.87
CA LEU A 122 -1.08 2.05 -7.15
C LEU A 122 -1.66 2.92 -8.27
N ALA A 123 -0.79 3.38 -9.16
CA ALA A 123 -1.18 4.12 -10.34
C ALA A 123 -1.80 3.19 -11.40
N PRO A 124 -2.78 3.69 -12.19
CA PRO A 124 -3.30 2.94 -13.34
C PRO A 124 -2.23 2.55 -14.37
N GLY A 125 -1.09 3.24 -14.38
CA GLY A 125 0.06 2.97 -15.25
C GLY A 125 1.03 1.87 -14.74
N GLY A 126 0.81 1.34 -13.54
CA GLY A 126 1.65 0.31 -12.92
C GLY A 126 2.73 0.83 -11.97
N ASP A 127 2.85 2.15 -11.79
CA ASP A 127 3.67 2.70 -10.70
C ASP A 127 3.06 2.27 -9.35
N GLU A 128 3.89 1.78 -8.44
CA GLU A 128 3.46 1.24 -7.16
C GLU A 128 4.44 1.64 -6.06
N ILE A 129 3.93 1.95 -4.87
CA ILE A 129 4.72 2.15 -3.65
C ILE A 129 3.99 1.41 -2.53
N ASP A 130 4.68 0.49 -1.84
CA ASP A 130 4.01 -0.39 -0.89
C ASP A 130 4.78 -0.62 0.41
N PHE A 131 3.99 -0.95 1.44
CA PHE A 131 4.41 -1.65 2.64
C PHE A 131 3.79 -3.05 2.64
N GLU A 132 4.59 -4.07 2.95
CA GLU A 132 4.12 -5.42 3.20
C GLU A 132 4.61 -5.95 4.56
N MET A 133 3.68 -6.37 5.41
CA MET A 133 3.95 -6.98 6.71
C MET A 133 3.55 -8.46 6.66
N LEU A 134 4.54 -9.34 6.88
CA LEU A 134 4.34 -10.78 6.89
C LEU A 134 3.83 -11.25 8.26
N GLY A 135 2.73 -11.99 8.27
CA GLY A 135 2.18 -12.53 9.51
C GLY A 135 3.03 -13.62 10.18
N ALA A 136 4.10 -14.08 9.53
CA ALA A 136 5.10 -14.98 10.10
C ALA A 136 6.30 -14.25 10.73
N ASP A 137 6.51 -12.97 10.42
CA ASP A 137 7.68 -12.19 10.84
C ASP A 137 7.22 -10.82 11.35
N HIS A 138 6.98 -10.75 12.66
CA HIS A 138 6.29 -9.60 13.26
C HIS A 138 7.20 -8.41 13.51
N ASN A 139 8.51 -8.55 13.37
CA ASN A 139 9.47 -7.48 13.65
C ASN A 139 10.08 -6.92 12.36
N LYS A 140 9.51 -7.27 11.21
CA LYS A 140 9.98 -6.88 9.89
C LYS A 140 8.88 -6.19 9.11
N VAL A 141 9.29 -5.19 8.34
CA VAL A 141 8.47 -4.50 7.34
C VAL A 141 9.21 -4.58 6.02
N GLN A 142 8.53 -5.08 4.99
CA GLN A 142 9.01 -4.97 3.62
C GLN A 142 8.47 -3.67 3.01
N THR A 143 9.32 -3.02 2.25
CA THR A 143 8.96 -1.88 1.40
C THR A 143 9.35 -2.20 -0.02
N ASN A 144 8.53 -1.81 -0.99
CA ASN A 144 8.85 -1.99 -2.39
C ASN A 144 8.29 -0.84 -3.22
N PHE A 145 8.76 -0.75 -4.46
CA PHE A 145 8.19 0.16 -5.45
C PHE A 145 8.35 -0.42 -6.86
N PHE A 146 7.36 -0.19 -7.69
CA PHE A 146 7.38 -0.49 -9.12
C PHE A 146 7.20 0.77 -9.94
N TYR A 147 7.67 0.75 -11.18
CA TYR A 147 7.53 1.84 -12.12
C TYR A 147 7.18 1.28 -13.51
N GLY A 148 6.26 1.95 -14.19
CA GLY A 148 5.72 1.52 -15.47
C GLY A 148 4.91 0.23 -15.38
N SER A 149 4.49 -0.27 -16.55
CA SER A 149 3.53 -1.38 -16.64
C SER A 149 4.14 -2.77 -16.49
N ASN A 150 5.46 -2.89 -16.38
CA ASN A 150 6.17 -4.16 -16.37
C ASN A 150 6.68 -4.45 -14.95
N PRO A 151 6.19 -5.50 -14.28
CA PRO A 151 6.62 -5.80 -12.92
C PRO A 151 8.10 -6.22 -12.89
N ILE A 152 8.85 -5.67 -11.93
CA ILE A 152 10.28 -5.90 -11.74
C ILE A 152 10.51 -6.56 -10.39
N TYR A 153 10.56 -7.88 -10.38
CA TYR A 153 10.65 -8.65 -9.14
C TYR A 153 12.07 -8.67 -8.55
N GLY A 154 12.16 -8.51 -7.23
CA GLY A 154 13.40 -8.69 -6.46
C GLY A 154 14.48 -7.61 -6.69
N VAL A 155 14.11 -6.49 -7.32
CA VAL A 155 15.05 -5.39 -7.60
C VAL A 155 14.89 -4.25 -6.61
N ASN A 156 13.64 -3.84 -6.35
CA ASN A 156 13.33 -2.65 -5.58
C ASN A 156 12.85 -2.94 -4.15
N SER A 157 12.68 -4.21 -3.78
CA SER A 157 12.21 -4.58 -2.46
C SER A 157 13.33 -4.49 -1.42
N ALA A 158 12.96 -4.10 -0.20
CA ALA A 158 13.87 -4.11 0.94
C ALA A 158 13.13 -4.51 2.21
N ASP A 159 13.70 -5.48 2.92
CA ASP A 159 13.26 -5.92 4.24
C ASP A 159 13.98 -5.11 5.31
N THR A 160 13.22 -4.50 6.22
CA THR A 160 13.77 -3.72 7.34
C THR A 160 13.28 -4.26 8.67
N GLU A 161 14.22 -4.57 9.58
CA GLU A 161 13.92 -4.88 10.97
C GLU A 161 13.46 -3.60 11.71
N VAL A 162 12.34 -3.69 12.40
CA VAL A 162 11.73 -2.60 13.16
C VAL A 162 11.57 -2.99 14.63
N ASN A 163 11.68 -2.01 15.52
CA ASN A 163 11.60 -2.23 16.98
C ASN A 163 10.15 -2.23 17.49
N ILE A 164 9.26 -2.89 16.75
CA ILE A 164 7.84 -3.04 17.07
C ILE A 164 7.39 -4.47 16.77
N ASN A 165 6.19 -4.84 17.22
CA ASN A 165 5.52 -6.05 16.75
C ASN A 165 4.35 -5.63 15.86
N THR A 166 4.50 -5.77 14.54
CA THR A 166 3.53 -5.35 13.53
C THR A 166 2.15 -5.99 13.72
N ALA A 167 2.06 -7.14 14.40
CA ALA A 167 0.82 -7.85 14.66
C ALA A 167 0.18 -7.52 16.02
N SER A 168 0.77 -6.62 16.81
CA SER A 168 0.32 -6.29 18.17
C SER A 168 0.14 -4.78 18.36
N GLY A 169 -1.12 -4.34 18.40
CA GLY A 169 -1.43 -2.92 18.48
C GLY A 169 -1.31 -2.24 17.13
N THR A 170 -1.66 -0.96 17.11
CA THR A 170 -1.66 -0.14 15.90
C THR A 170 -0.36 0.62 15.80
N HIS A 171 0.21 0.60 14.60
CA HIS A 171 1.43 1.31 14.24
C HIS A 171 1.18 2.21 13.04
N ASN A 172 1.90 3.33 12.98
CA ASN A 172 1.77 4.29 11.89
C ASN A 172 2.80 3.99 10.80
N TYR A 173 2.33 3.77 9.58
CA TYR A 173 3.13 3.50 8.39
C TYR A 173 2.96 4.67 7.42
N THR A 174 4.02 5.44 7.19
CA THR A 174 3.95 6.65 6.37
C THR A 174 4.86 6.57 5.15
N VAL A 175 4.33 6.96 4.01
CA VAL A 175 5.10 7.25 2.79
C VAL A 175 5.11 8.77 2.61
N ASP A 176 6.29 9.38 2.49
CA ASP A 176 6.49 10.74 1.96
C ASP A 176 7.10 10.58 0.57
N TRP A 177 6.39 11.04 -0.45
CA TRP A 177 6.73 10.83 -1.84
C TRP A 177 6.77 12.17 -2.56
N SER A 178 7.90 12.48 -3.19
CA SER A 178 8.11 13.66 -4.01
C SER A 178 8.75 13.28 -5.34
N PRO A 179 8.88 14.21 -6.31
CA PRO A 179 9.64 13.93 -7.53
C PRO A 179 11.09 13.48 -7.27
N GLU A 180 11.66 13.87 -6.13
CA GLU A 180 13.06 13.62 -5.80
C GLU A 180 13.28 12.34 -4.99
N ARG A 181 12.31 11.92 -4.16
CA ARG A 181 12.52 10.80 -3.23
C ARG A 181 11.23 10.15 -2.71
N ILE A 182 11.35 8.91 -2.26
CA ILE A 182 10.38 8.22 -1.42
C ILE A 182 11.01 7.97 -0.06
N GLU A 183 10.36 8.39 1.00
CA GLU A 183 10.75 8.11 2.37
C GLU A 183 9.68 7.29 3.07
N PHE A 184 10.10 6.18 3.69
CA PHE A 184 9.23 5.27 4.42
C PHE A 184 9.48 5.42 5.91
N PHE A 185 8.41 5.61 6.68
CA PHE A 185 8.46 5.74 8.13
C PHE A 185 7.58 4.71 8.82
N VAL A 186 8.05 4.25 9.97
CA VAL A 186 7.28 3.42 10.91
C VAL A 186 7.31 4.08 12.28
N ASP A 187 6.15 4.40 12.84
CA ASP A 187 5.99 5.17 14.09
C ASP A 187 6.83 6.46 14.12
N GLY A 188 6.86 7.17 12.98
CA GLY A 188 7.62 8.41 12.80
C GLY A 188 9.14 8.22 12.65
N LYS A 189 9.65 7.00 12.72
CA LYS A 189 11.06 6.69 12.47
C LYS A 189 11.28 6.40 10.98
N LEU A 190 12.18 7.14 10.33
CA LEU A 190 12.63 6.85 8.97
C LEU A 190 13.31 5.48 8.92
N ILE A 191 12.82 4.59 8.06
CA ILE A 191 13.37 3.24 7.86
C ILE A 191 14.03 3.05 6.50
N ARG A 192 13.63 3.84 5.48
CA ARG A 192 14.18 3.76 4.13
C ARG A 192 13.99 5.07 3.38
N THR A 193 15.00 5.45 2.60
CA THR A 193 14.93 6.49 1.58
C THR A 193 15.27 5.90 0.22
N VAL A 194 14.49 6.25 -0.81
CA VAL A 194 14.74 5.92 -2.21
C VAL A 194 14.86 7.24 -2.96
N GLU A 195 16.06 7.55 -3.42
CA GLU A 195 16.30 8.74 -4.26
C GLU A 195 15.88 8.44 -5.70
N ASN A 196 15.14 9.37 -6.32
CA ASN A 196 14.98 9.40 -7.76
C ASN A 196 16.33 9.77 -8.39
N LYS A 197 16.81 8.93 -9.32
CA LYS A 197 18.09 9.14 -10.02
C LYS A 197 17.92 9.85 -11.36
N ASP A 198 16.71 10.34 -11.67
CA ASP A 198 16.34 10.98 -12.94
C ASP A 198 16.71 10.16 -14.18
N ASP A 199 16.70 8.83 -14.04
CA ASP A 199 17.13 7.90 -15.09
C ASP A 199 15.90 7.43 -15.88
N CYS A 200 15.26 8.39 -16.57
CA CYS A 200 14.24 8.10 -17.57
C CYS A 200 14.90 7.86 -18.91
N ASP A 201 14.56 6.75 -19.57
CA ASP A 201 15.05 6.51 -20.91
C ASP A 201 14.39 7.46 -21.94
N LYS A 202 14.90 7.43 -23.17
CA LYS A 202 14.39 8.27 -24.28
C LYS A 202 12.91 8.05 -24.65
N ASN A 203 12.29 6.98 -24.15
CA ASN A 203 10.88 6.65 -24.38
C ASN A 203 9.99 7.16 -23.22
N GLY A 204 10.58 7.70 -22.15
CA GLY A 204 9.86 8.13 -20.96
C GLY A 204 9.72 7.02 -19.91
N ASP A 205 10.41 5.89 -20.06
CA ASP A 205 10.42 4.83 -19.05
C ASP A 205 11.36 5.24 -17.91
N CYS A 206 10.78 5.82 -16.86
CA CYS A 206 11.48 6.23 -15.65
C CYS A 206 11.69 5.06 -14.71
N THR A 207 12.85 5.00 -14.06
CA THR A 207 13.15 4.00 -13.02
C THR A 207 12.60 4.37 -11.63
N TYR A 208 11.53 5.17 -11.61
CA TYR A 208 10.96 5.80 -10.43
C TYR A 208 9.45 6.06 -10.62
N PRO A 209 8.61 5.90 -9.58
CA PRO A 209 7.18 6.22 -9.64
C PRO A 209 6.94 7.72 -9.89
N THR A 210 6.25 8.05 -10.98
CA THR A 210 6.00 9.44 -11.41
C THR A 210 4.54 9.75 -11.71
N HIS A 211 3.67 8.74 -11.73
CA HIS A 211 2.24 8.91 -12.01
C HIS A 211 1.41 8.88 -10.73
N ALA A 212 0.31 9.64 -10.70
CA ALA A 212 -0.63 9.66 -9.59
C ALA A 212 -1.16 8.24 -9.27
N ALA A 213 -1.14 7.88 -7.98
CA ALA A 213 -1.30 6.53 -7.44
C ALA A 213 -2.28 6.46 -6.26
#